data_AF-A0A2V9MR75-F1
#
_entry.id   AF-A0A2V9MR75-F1
#
_cell.length_a   1.000
_cell.length_b   1.000
_cell.length_c   1.000
_cell.angle_alpha   90.00
_cell.angle_beta   90.00
_cell.angle_gamma   90.00
#
_symmetry.space_group_name_H-M   'P 1'
#
loop_
_entity.id
_entity.type
_entity.pdbx_description
1 polymer ?
#
loop_
_entity_poly.entity_id
_entity_poly.type
_entity_poly.pdbx_seq_one_letter_code
_entity_poly.pdbx_strand_id
1 'polypeptide(L)'
;AQQDKSYTESMLAQQLAAWKSSQTSTNPVTLQQQLASLQSQLISLQAHYTEDYPDVVKTKRDIAQVQKKLDEINTAAANPSSVANDKENLSEPPEIRQLRMHIHQYEQLITQATRDQQRLQEQIKVFQGRVALSPAIEEQYKQLTRDYDTAQKFYDDRLANRKQAEMQTAIEQEQQGEQMSVLNPADLPDSPSFPNRWLFAGGGLGAGLGLGLGLALWLEMRDTSLRTESDVQAALELPVLSQVPWVGVEVESKDGNRKRKSKVKSASGEEQQESVEV
;
A
#
# COMPACT_ATOMS: atom_id res chain seq x y z
N ALA A 1 13.18 38.15 45.39
CA ALA A 1 13.41 38.95 44.16
C ALA A 1 12.26 39.88 43.84
N GLN A 2 11.05 39.40 43.50
CA GLN A 2 9.92 40.30 43.19
C GLN A 2 9.46 41.14 44.39
N GLN A 3 9.36 40.51 45.57
CA GLN A 3 9.05 41.22 46.82
C GLN A 3 10.14 42.25 47.16
N ASP A 4 11.41 41.87 47.08
CA ASP A 4 12.55 42.76 47.33
C ASP A 4 12.62 43.92 46.32
N LYS A 5 12.29 43.67 45.05
CA LYS A 5 12.16 44.71 44.03
C LYS A 5 11.03 45.69 44.40
N SER A 6 9.84 45.20 44.71
CA SER A 6 8.71 46.07 45.08
C SER A 6 9.00 46.90 46.34
N TYR A 7 9.71 46.31 47.31
CA TYR A 7 10.17 46.98 48.51
C TYR A 7 11.19 48.08 48.18
N THR A 8 12.21 47.79 47.38
CA THR A 8 13.23 48.78 46.96
C THR A 8 12.65 49.88 46.06
N GLU A 9 11.67 49.57 45.21
CA GLU A 9 10.93 50.55 44.41
C GLU A 9 10.13 51.52 45.29
N SER A 10 9.43 51.00 46.31
CA SER A 10 8.70 51.85 47.27
C SER A 10 9.65 52.73 48.09
N MET A 11 10.80 52.20 48.52
CA MET A 11 11.84 52.96 49.23
C MET A 11 12.44 54.06 48.34
N LEU A 12 12.73 53.74 47.08
CA LEU A 12 13.22 54.69 46.09
C LEU A 12 12.17 55.79 45.82
N ALA A 13 10.90 55.43 45.68
CA ALA A 13 9.81 56.40 45.50
C ALA A 13 9.70 57.36 46.69
N GLN A 14 9.86 56.84 47.92
CA GLN A 14 9.83 57.65 49.14
C GLN A 14 11.04 58.60 49.24
N GLN A 15 12.25 58.12 48.92
CA GLN A 15 13.46 58.95 48.91
C GLN A 15 13.44 60.01 47.79
N LEU A 16 12.94 59.65 46.60
CA LEU A 16 12.77 60.59 45.50
C LEU A 16 11.73 61.67 45.81
N ALA A 17 10.63 61.32 46.48
CA ALA A 17 9.63 62.28 46.92
C ALA A 17 10.21 63.24 47.97
N ALA A 18 10.95 62.71 48.96
CA ALA A 18 11.63 63.51 49.97
C ALA A 18 12.69 64.45 49.36
N TRP A 19 13.52 63.95 48.43
CA TRP A 19 14.53 64.75 47.72
C TRP A 19 13.92 65.83 46.81
N LYS A 20 12.87 65.51 46.05
CA LYS A 20 12.13 66.51 45.27
C LYS A 20 11.51 67.59 46.16
N SER A 21 11.03 67.22 47.35
CA SER A 21 10.49 68.18 48.33
C SER A 21 11.57 69.07 48.96
N SER A 22 12.82 68.61 49.09
CA SER A 22 13.93 69.44 49.59
C SER A 22 14.54 70.35 48.53
N GLN A 23 14.47 69.96 47.25
CA GLN A 23 14.79 70.85 46.09
C GLN A 23 13.72 71.91 45.79
N THR A 24 12.53 71.80 46.40
CA THR A 24 11.35 72.66 46.16
C THR A 24 11.56 74.15 46.48
N SER A 25 12.69 74.54 47.07
CA SER A 25 13.13 75.95 47.17
C SER A 25 13.26 76.66 45.80
N THR A 26 13.18 75.92 44.69
CA THR A 26 13.26 76.42 43.30
C THR A 26 12.02 76.12 42.44
N ASN A 27 10.89 75.73 43.04
CA ASN A 27 9.66 75.41 42.30
C ASN A 27 8.95 76.65 41.73
N PRO A 28 8.25 76.54 40.57
CA PRO A 28 7.54 77.67 39.97
C PRO A 28 6.42 78.21 40.87
N VAL A 29 5.82 77.35 41.71
CA VAL A 29 4.75 77.74 42.66
C VAL A 29 5.28 78.63 43.78
N THR A 30 6.49 78.37 44.30
CA THR A 30 7.09 79.23 45.34
C THR A 30 7.55 80.56 44.75
N LEU A 31 8.05 80.57 43.51
CA LEU A 31 8.35 81.79 42.76
C LEU A 31 7.10 82.61 42.43
N GLN A 32 5.97 81.97 42.10
CA GLN A 32 4.67 82.63 41.93
C GLN A 32 4.18 83.30 43.23
N GLN A 33 4.35 82.61 44.36
CA GLN A 33 4.00 83.16 45.68
C GLN A 33 4.91 84.35 46.04
N GLN A 34 6.19 84.28 45.70
CA GLN A 34 7.15 85.37 45.88
C GLN A 34 6.80 86.58 45.01
N LEU A 35 6.40 86.35 43.75
CA LEU A 35 5.92 87.39 42.84
C LEU A 35 4.68 88.10 43.41
N ALA A 36 3.69 87.34 43.89
CA ALA A 36 2.48 87.88 44.50
C ALA A 36 2.80 88.73 45.75
N SER A 37 3.79 88.32 46.56
CA SER A 37 4.23 89.10 47.73
C SER A 37 4.97 90.40 47.35
N LEU A 38 5.78 90.38 46.29
CA LEU A 38 6.45 91.57 45.78
C LEU A 38 5.45 92.55 45.14
N GLN A 39 4.42 92.03 44.45
CA GLN A 39 3.33 92.85 43.92
C GLN A 39 2.52 93.54 45.02
N SER A 40 2.22 92.86 46.12
CA SER A 40 1.51 93.49 47.25
C SER A 40 2.36 94.55 47.96
N GLN A 41 3.68 94.33 48.08
CA GLN A 41 4.62 95.34 48.55
C GLN A 41 4.68 96.56 47.63
N LEU A 42 4.65 96.34 46.31
CA LEU A 42 4.63 97.45 45.35
C LEU A 42 3.36 98.31 45.53
N ILE A 43 2.19 97.68 45.69
CA ILE A 43 0.91 98.37 45.90
C ILE A 43 0.94 99.23 47.18
N SER A 44 1.50 98.70 48.28
CA SER A 44 1.60 99.46 49.53
C SER A 44 2.64 100.59 49.45
N LEU A 45 3.76 100.39 48.75
CA LEU A 45 4.74 101.44 48.51
C LEU A 45 4.17 102.54 47.60
N GLN A 46 3.40 102.20 46.58
CA GLN A 46 2.77 103.18 45.68
C GLN A 46 1.65 104.00 46.33
N ALA A 47 1.05 103.51 47.43
CA ALA A 47 0.05 104.28 48.18
C ALA A 47 0.68 105.44 48.98
N HIS A 48 1.98 105.37 49.28
CA HIS A 48 2.68 106.34 50.14
C HIS A 48 3.84 107.07 49.45
N TYR A 49 4.38 106.53 48.35
CA TYR A 49 5.54 107.08 47.66
C TYR A 49 5.25 107.31 46.16
N THR A 50 5.90 108.34 45.59
CA THR A 50 5.85 108.64 44.16
C THR A 50 6.66 107.63 43.35
N GLU A 51 6.38 107.53 42.04
CA GLU A 51 7.00 106.54 41.16
C GLU A 51 8.54 106.59 41.10
N ASP A 52 9.14 107.74 41.42
CA ASP A 52 10.59 107.97 41.39
C ASP A 52 11.32 107.56 42.69
N TYR A 53 10.62 107.00 43.69
CA TYR A 53 11.25 106.61 44.96
C TYR A 53 12.13 105.34 44.81
N PRO A 54 13.35 105.30 45.39
CA PRO A 54 14.32 104.22 45.15
C PRO A 54 13.80 102.81 45.46
N ASP A 55 12.94 102.66 46.46
CA ASP A 55 12.44 101.34 46.85
C ASP A 55 11.35 100.82 45.92
N VAL A 56 10.55 101.70 45.29
CA VAL A 56 9.58 101.32 44.24
C VAL A 56 10.32 100.79 43.01
N VAL A 57 11.45 101.43 42.64
CA VAL A 57 12.30 101.00 41.52
C VAL A 57 12.97 99.65 41.81
N LYS A 58 13.48 99.45 43.03
CA LYS A 58 14.03 98.14 43.45
C LYS A 58 12.97 97.05 43.38
N THR A 59 11.79 97.25 43.94
CA THR A 59 10.71 96.25 43.92
C THR A 59 10.22 95.96 42.50
N LYS A 60 10.07 96.99 41.64
CA LYS A 60 9.76 96.79 40.20
C LYS A 60 10.84 95.93 39.51
N ARG A 61 12.13 96.17 39.81
CA ARG A 61 13.25 95.38 39.27
C ARG A 61 13.20 93.94 39.75
N ASP A 62 12.92 93.73 41.03
CA ASP A 62 12.88 92.39 41.62
C ASP A 62 11.69 91.57 41.08
N ILE A 63 10.52 92.21 40.87
CA ILE A 63 9.38 91.60 40.16
C ILE A 63 9.81 91.19 38.74
N ALA A 64 10.48 92.09 38.00
CA ALA A 64 10.92 91.78 36.64
C ALA A 64 11.91 90.60 36.60
N GLN A 65 12.80 90.48 37.59
CA GLN A 65 13.71 89.33 37.69
C GLN A 65 12.98 88.03 38.01
N VAL A 66 12.02 88.05 38.95
CA VAL A 66 11.23 86.87 39.31
C VAL A 66 10.34 86.44 38.14
N GLN A 67 9.74 87.39 37.43
CA GLN A 67 8.90 87.12 36.27
C GLN A 67 9.71 86.54 35.11
N LYS A 68 10.91 87.09 34.82
CA LYS A 68 11.83 86.53 33.83
C LYS A 68 12.21 85.09 34.14
N LYS A 69 12.51 84.77 35.41
CA LYS A 69 12.78 83.39 35.84
C LYS A 69 11.58 82.47 35.65
N LEU A 70 10.37 82.98 35.90
CA LEU A 70 9.13 82.24 35.64
C LEU A 70 8.94 81.92 34.15
N ASP A 71 9.22 82.89 33.28
CA ASP A 71 9.09 82.74 31.84
C ASP A 71 10.14 81.76 31.28
N GLU A 72 11.38 81.78 31.79
CA GLU A 72 12.42 80.79 31.47
C GLU A 72 12.00 79.37 31.88
N ILE A 73 11.37 79.21 33.06
CA ILE A 73 10.86 77.92 33.53
C ILE A 73 9.68 77.44 32.68
N ASN A 74 8.74 78.34 32.34
CA ASN A 74 7.57 78.01 31.54
C ASN A 74 7.93 77.68 30.07
N THR A 75 8.91 78.38 29.50
CA THR A 75 9.42 78.10 28.14
C THR A 75 10.23 76.81 28.09
N ALA A 76 11.00 76.49 29.15
CA ALA A 76 11.67 75.20 29.30
C ALA A 76 10.69 74.02 29.50
N ALA A 77 9.51 74.26 30.09
CA ALA A 77 8.46 73.24 30.22
C ALA A 77 7.70 72.99 28.90
N ALA A 78 7.62 73.99 28.00
CA ALA A 78 6.93 73.89 26.72
C ALA A 78 7.70 73.09 25.64
N ASN A 79 9.02 72.90 25.81
CA ASN A 79 9.87 72.12 24.90
C ASN A 79 10.43 70.86 25.60
N PRO A 80 9.71 69.72 25.59
CA PRO A 80 10.11 68.52 26.33
C PRO A 80 11.33 67.78 25.75
N SER A 81 11.86 68.18 24.60
CA SER A 81 12.88 67.41 23.85
C SER A 81 14.34 67.73 24.20
N SER A 82 14.65 68.81 24.93
CA SER A 82 16.03 69.19 25.27
C SER A 82 16.40 68.99 26.75
N VAL A 83 15.50 68.45 27.56
CA VAL A 83 15.72 68.25 29.01
C VAL A 83 15.92 66.79 29.43
N ALA A 84 15.97 65.87 28.47
CA ALA A 84 16.19 64.45 28.75
C ALA A 84 17.66 64.13 29.10
N ASN A 85 18.63 64.96 28.68
CA ASN A 85 20.06 64.69 28.92
C ASN A 85 20.72 65.60 29.99
N ASP A 86 20.12 66.73 30.39
CA ASP A 86 20.73 67.66 31.36
C ASP A 86 20.10 67.65 32.77
N LYS A 87 18.98 66.95 32.98
CA LYS A 87 18.37 66.78 34.32
C LYS A 87 19.01 65.66 35.15
N GLU A 88 19.99 64.92 34.61
CA GLU A 88 20.72 63.87 35.33
C GLU A 88 21.94 64.39 36.12
N ASN A 89 22.37 65.64 35.92
CA ASN A 89 23.57 66.19 36.59
C ASN A 89 23.29 67.10 37.80
N LEU A 90 22.03 67.20 38.26
CA LEU A 90 21.74 67.74 39.59
C LEU A 90 22.10 66.65 40.61
N SER A 91 23.38 66.56 41.02
CA SER A 91 23.96 65.57 41.95
C SER A 91 22.92 64.85 42.81
N GLU A 92 22.37 63.77 42.26
CA GLU A 92 21.42 62.94 42.96
C GLU A 92 22.14 62.30 44.15
N PRO A 93 21.51 62.25 45.34
CA PRO A 93 22.13 61.64 46.51
C PRO A 93 22.60 60.21 46.18
N PRO A 94 23.80 59.80 46.65
CA PRO A 94 24.37 58.50 46.33
C PRO A 94 23.46 57.33 46.73
N GLU A 95 22.60 57.50 47.73
CA GLU A 95 21.63 56.52 48.21
C GLU A 95 20.58 56.15 47.14
N ILE A 96 20.04 57.15 46.42
CA ILE A 96 19.01 56.90 45.40
C ILE A 96 19.62 56.19 44.18
N ARG A 97 20.88 56.55 43.85
CA ARG A 97 21.63 55.86 42.79
C ARG A 97 21.87 54.39 43.15
N GLN A 98 22.23 54.09 44.40
CA GLN A 98 22.40 52.72 44.87
C GLN A 98 21.09 51.92 44.80
N LEU A 99 19.96 52.52 45.18
CA LEU A 99 18.65 51.88 45.08
C LEU A 99 18.25 51.57 43.63
N ARG A 100 18.49 52.48 42.67
CA ARG A 100 18.27 52.18 41.24
C ARG A 100 19.11 51.01 40.76
N MET A 101 20.38 50.96 41.15
CA MET A 101 21.25 49.84 40.79
C MET A 101 20.72 48.51 41.34
N HIS A 102 20.22 48.48 42.57
CA HIS A 102 19.59 47.29 43.16
C HIS A 102 18.32 46.89 42.41
N ILE A 103 17.46 47.85 42.04
CA ILE A 103 16.25 47.56 41.24
C ILE A 103 16.63 46.97 39.88
N HIS A 104 17.64 47.52 39.19
CA HIS A 104 18.12 46.96 37.94
C HIS A 104 18.69 45.54 38.10
N GLN A 105 19.42 45.28 39.19
CA GLN A 105 19.91 43.94 39.50
C GLN A 105 18.74 42.96 39.72
N TYR A 106 17.73 43.35 40.50
CA TYR A 106 16.55 42.51 40.70
C TYR A 106 15.76 42.30 39.40
N GLU A 107 15.66 43.32 38.54
CA GLU A 107 15.02 43.21 37.22
C GLU A 107 15.69 42.14 36.36
N GLN A 108 17.02 42.16 36.31
CA GLN A 108 17.81 41.18 35.56
C GLN A 108 17.59 39.77 36.11
N LEU A 109 17.60 39.59 37.43
CA LEU A 109 17.34 38.31 38.08
C LEU A 109 15.93 37.78 37.80
N ILE A 110 14.91 38.64 37.89
CA ILE A 110 13.51 38.26 37.62
C ILE A 110 13.34 37.88 36.14
N THR A 111 13.94 38.66 35.23
CA THR A 111 13.89 38.38 33.79
C THR A 111 14.56 37.04 33.48
N GLN A 112 15.74 36.79 34.04
CA GLN A 112 16.46 35.52 33.87
C GLN A 112 15.65 34.35 34.44
N ALA A 113 15.17 34.45 35.68
CA ALA A 113 14.38 33.39 36.31
C ALA A 113 13.08 33.10 35.55
N THR A 114 12.44 34.14 34.99
CA THR A 114 11.21 33.97 34.19
C THR A 114 11.51 33.22 32.89
N ARG A 115 12.62 33.55 32.21
CA ARG A 115 13.07 32.83 31.01
C ARG A 115 13.41 31.37 31.34
N ASP A 116 14.10 31.13 32.44
CA ASP A 116 14.43 29.78 32.89
C ASP A 116 13.17 28.98 33.24
N GLN A 117 12.20 29.60 33.91
CA GLN A 117 10.92 28.97 34.20
C GLN A 117 10.16 28.60 32.93
N GLN A 118 10.09 29.49 31.93
CA GLN A 118 9.47 29.20 30.64
C GLN A 118 10.17 28.04 29.93
N ARG A 119 11.51 28.08 29.86
CA ARG A 119 12.32 27.01 29.26
C ARG A 119 12.09 25.66 29.95
N LEU A 120 12.06 25.64 31.28
CA LEU A 120 11.78 24.42 32.05
C LEU A 120 10.36 23.91 31.83
N GLN A 121 9.36 24.80 31.77
CA GLN A 121 7.98 24.41 31.47
C GLN A 121 7.85 23.80 30.08
N GLU A 122 8.53 24.35 29.08
CA GLU A 122 8.58 23.78 27.73
C GLU A 122 9.24 22.39 27.73
N GLN A 123 10.37 22.24 28.42
CA GLN A 123 11.03 20.94 28.57
C GLN A 123 10.12 19.92 29.26
N ILE A 124 9.45 20.31 30.34
CA ILE A 124 8.48 19.46 31.05
C ILE A 124 7.36 19.02 30.10
N LYS A 125 6.80 19.94 29.30
CA LYS A 125 5.76 19.58 28.32
C LYS A 125 6.26 18.58 27.28
N VAL A 126 7.49 18.76 26.78
CA VAL A 126 8.10 17.81 25.83
C VAL A 126 8.31 16.44 26.48
N PHE A 127 8.82 16.39 27.72
CA PHE A 127 9.00 15.12 28.43
C PHE A 127 7.67 14.45 28.76
N GLN A 128 6.66 15.20 29.21
CA GLN A 128 5.32 14.69 29.44
C GLN A 128 4.71 14.11 28.16
N GLY A 129 4.87 14.81 27.02
CA GLY A 129 4.45 14.29 25.71
C GLY A 129 5.16 13.00 25.34
N ARG A 130 6.48 12.92 25.55
CA ARG A 130 7.26 11.68 25.31
C ARG A 130 6.82 10.52 26.20
N VAL A 131 6.60 10.78 27.48
CA VAL A 131 6.12 9.75 28.43
C VAL A 131 4.71 9.30 28.07
N ALA A 132 3.83 10.21 27.68
CA ALA A 132 2.48 9.87 27.23
C ALA A 132 2.47 9.06 25.93
N LEU A 133 3.46 9.26 25.05
CA LEU A 133 3.66 8.48 23.82
C LEU A 133 4.33 7.12 24.07
N SER A 134 4.99 6.93 25.21
CA SER A 134 5.75 5.71 25.53
C SER A 134 4.92 4.43 25.42
N PRO A 135 3.68 4.34 25.96
CA PRO A 135 2.89 3.12 25.87
C PRO A 135 2.54 2.74 24.42
N ALA A 136 2.25 3.73 23.57
CA ALA A 136 1.93 3.48 22.16
C ALA A 136 3.15 2.98 21.39
N ILE A 137 4.34 3.53 21.66
CA ILE A 137 5.60 3.07 21.06
C ILE A 137 5.94 1.66 21.56
N GLU A 138 5.73 1.37 22.85
CA GLU A 138 5.94 0.05 23.42
C GLU A 138 4.99 -1.00 22.81
N GLU A 139 3.71 -0.65 22.61
CA GLU A 139 2.76 -1.52 21.93
C GLU A 139 3.17 -1.79 20.48
N GLN A 140 3.55 -0.77 19.72
CA GLN A 140 4.04 -0.92 18.35
C GLN A 140 5.29 -1.79 18.29
N TYR A 141 6.24 -1.59 19.20
CA TYR A 141 7.45 -2.40 19.27
C TYR A 141 7.11 -3.86 19.59
N LYS A 142 6.22 -4.10 20.55
CA LYS A 142 5.75 -5.44 20.93
C LYS A 142 5.02 -6.14 19.77
N GLN A 143 4.18 -5.42 19.03
CA GLN A 143 3.53 -5.94 17.83
C GLN A 143 4.57 -6.31 16.76
N LEU A 144 5.50 -5.41 16.46
CA LEU A 144 6.56 -5.63 15.48
C LEU A 144 7.45 -6.83 15.84
N THR A 145 7.85 -6.95 17.11
CA THR A 145 8.61 -8.11 17.60
C THR A 145 7.80 -9.40 17.46
N ARG A 146 6.52 -9.39 17.84
CA ARG A 146 5.67 -10.58 17.71
C ARG A 146 5.49 -11.01 16.26
N ASP A 147 5.30 -10.06 15.36
CA ASP A 147 5.11 -10.32 13.93
C ASP A 147 6.41 -10.83 13.30
N TYR A 148 7.56 -10.26 13.69
CA TYR A 148 8.88 -10.75 13.32
C TYR A 148 9.10 -12.20 13.78
N ASP A 149 8.86 -12.49 15.06
CA ASP A 149 9.01 -13.85 15.63
C ASP A 149 8.08 -14.86 14.93
N THR A 150 6.87 -14.44 14.59
CA THR A 150 5.90 -15.27 13.89
C THR A 150 6.35 -15.55 12.46
N ALA A 151 6.81 -14.52 11.73
CA ALA A 151 7.34 -14.66 10.38
C ALA A 151 8.58 -15.55 10.34
N GLN A 152 9.48 -15.40 11.32
CA GLN A 152 10.67 -16.24 11.45
C GLN A 152 10.30 -17.70 11.70
N LYS A 153 9.39 -17.97 12.66
CA LYS A 153 8.91 -19.34 12.91
C LYS A 153 8.25 -19.96 11.69
N PHE A 154 7.44 -19.19 10.97
CA PHE A 154 6.81 -19.67 9.73
C PHE A 154 7.83 -19.98 8.65
N TYR A 155 8.86 -19.15 8.51
CA TYR A 155 9.97 -19.41 7.59
C TYR A 155 10.72 -20.69 7.97
N ASP A 156 11.05 -20.86 9.24
CA ASP A 156 11.78 -22.04 9.74
C ASP A 156 10.95 -23.33 9.54
N ASP A 157 9.65 -23.29 9.82
CA ASP A 157 8.74 -24.41 9.58
C ASP A 157 8.65 -24.75 8.08
N ARG A 158 8.52 -23.75 7.21
CA ARG A 158 8.52 -23.95 5.75
C ARG A 158 9.83 -24.51 5.23
N LEU A 159 10.95 -24.06 5.77
CA LEU A 159 12.27 -24.58 5.44
C LEU A 159 12.41 -26.04 5.88
N ALA A 160 11.98 -26.37 7.09
CA ALA A 160 11.98 -27.73 7.61
C ALA A 160 11.10 -28.66 6.77
N ASN A 161 9.86 -28.23 6.46
CA ASN A 161 8.94 -28.98 5.61
C ASN A 161 9.49 -29.20 4.20
N ARG A 162 10.14 -28.20 3.62
CA ARG A 162 10.82 -28.35 2.33
C ARG A 162 11.94 -29.39 2.40
N LYS A 163 12.78 -29.33 3.44
CA LYS A 163 13.87 -30.30 3.63
C LYS A 163 13.35 -31.72 3.82
N GLN A 164 12.26 -31.87 4.57
CA GLN A 164 11.60 -33.15 4.76
C GLN A 164 11.03 -33.71 3.45
N ALA A 165 10.37 -32.87 2.64
CA ALA A 165 9.85 -33.26 1.34
C ALA A 165 10.98 -33.65 0.37
N GLU A 166 12.08 -32.86 0.32
CA GLU A 166 13.28 -33.19 -0.47
C GLU A 166 13.85 -34.56 -0.06
N MET A 167 13.92 -34.86 1.24
CA MET A 167 14.39 -36.16 1.75
C MET A 167 13.44 -37.31 1.39
N GLN A 168 12.12 -37.10 1.51
CA GLN A 168 11.13 -38.11 1.13
C GLN A 168 11.17 -38.42 -0.37
N THR A 169 11.27 -37.40 -1.22
CA THR A 169 11.41 -37.58 -2.67
C THR A 169 12.70 -38.33 -3.01
N ALA A 170 13.81 -38.02 -2.34
CA ALA A 170 15.07 -38.75 -2.52
C ALA A 170 14.92 -40.24 -2.13
N ILE A 171 14.30 -40.53 -0.99
CA ILE A 171 14.04 -41.91 -0.54
C ILE A 171 13.11 -42.65 -1.51
N GLU A 172 12.02 -42.02 -1.97
CA GLU A 172 11.13 -42.63 -2.97
C GLU A 172 11.87 -42.93 -4.27
N GLN A 173 12.72 -42.01 -4.73
CA GLN A 173 13.49 -42.20 -5.96
C GLN A 173 14.53 -43.32 -5.84
N GLU A 174 15.15 -43.49 -4.67
CA GLU A 174 16.03 -44.63 -4.38
C GLU A 174 15.23 -45.95 -4.26
N GLN A 175 14.08 -45.94 -3.57
CA GLN A 175 13.25 -47.14 -3.36
C GLN A 175 12.49 -47.62 -4.62
N GLN A 176 12.22 -46.73 -5.59
CA GLN A 176 11.63 -47.10 -6.88
C GLN A 176 12.45 -48.17 -7.64
N GLY A 177 13.76 -48.30 -7.35
CA GLY A 177 14.60 -49.36 -7.89
C GLY A 177 14.54 -50.68 -7.13
N GLU A 178 14.11 -50.69 -5.87
CA GLU A 178 14.28 -51.83 -4.95
C GLU A 178 12.99 -52.67 -4.77
N GLN A 179 11.81 -52.14 -5.10
CA GLN A 179 10.51 -52.82 -4.85
C GLN A 179 9.72 -53.23 -6.11
N MET A 180 10.35 -53.24 -7.28
CA MET A 180 9.74 -53.84 -8.48
C MET A 180 9.81 -55.37 -8.40
N SER A 181 8.92 -55.99 -7.60
CA SER A 181 8.70 -57.45 -7.66
C SER A 181 7.75 -57.77 -8.80
N VAL A 182 8.18 -58.63 -9.73
CA VAL A 182 7.33 -59.09 -10.84
C VAL A 182 6.22 -59.97 -10.26
N LEU A 183 5.05 -59.38 -9.99
CA LEU A 183 3.91 -60.10 -9.43
C LEU A 183 3.33 -61.10 -10.43
N ASN A 184 3.32 -60.75 -11.73
CA ASN A 184 2.91 -61.65 -12.78
C ASN A 184 3.76 -61.41 -14.04
N PRO A 185 4.63 -62.36 -14.45
CA PRO A 185 5.38 -62.23 -15.70
C PRO A 185 4.41 -62.20 -16.89
N ALA A 186 4.83 -61.56 -17.99
CA ALA A 186 4.03 -61.51 -19.20
C ALA A 186 4.02 -62.90 -19.87
N ASP A 187 2.85 -63.53 -19.93
CA ASP A 187 2.67 -64.78 -20.68
C ASP A 187 2.56 -64.51 -22.19
N LEU A 188 3.05 -65.47 -22.97
CA LEU A 188 2.89 -65.45 -24.42
C LEU A 188 1.42 -65.78 -24.76
N PRO A 189 0.82 -65.10 -25.76
CA PRO A 189 -0.56 -65.38 -26.15
C PRO A 189 -0.67 -66.77 -26.80
N ASP A 190 -1.48 -67.66 -26.21
CA ASP A 190 -1.72 -69.02 -26.71
C ASP A 190 -2.43 -69.08 -28.06
N SER A 191 -3.07 -67.98 -28.47
CA SER A 191 -3.77 -67.91 -29.75
C SER A 191 -3.76 -66.49 -30.32
N PRO A 192 -3.74 -66.35 -31.67
CA PRO A 192 -3.82 -65.05 -32.31
C PRO A 192 -5.19 -64.42 -32.07
N SER A 193 -5.22 -63.19 -31.56
CA SER A 193 -6.45 -62.43 -31.34
C SER A 193 -7.15 -62.01 -32.64
N PHE A 194 -6.41 -61.90 -33.74
CA PHE A 194 -6.93 -61.53 -35.05
C PHE A 194 -6.04 -62.08 -36.18
N PRO A 195 -6.59 -62.51 -37.33
CA PRO A 195 -8.00 -62.62 -37.71
C PRO A 195 -8.65 -63.97 -37.35
N ASN A 196 -9.95 -63.94 -37.00
CA ASN A 196 -10.71 -65.17 -36.70
C ASN A 196 -10.98 -65.98 -37.99
N ARG A 197 -10.14 -67.00 -38.22
CA ARG A 197 -10.07 -67.76 -39.47
C ARG A 197 -11.41 -68.36 -39.89
N TRP A 198 -12.22 -68.84 -38.94
CA TRP A 198 -13.52 -69.45 -39.22
C TRP A 198 -14.56 -68.43 -39.69
N LEU A 199 -14.56 -67.24 -39.10
CA LEU A 199 -15.48 -66.18 -39.49
C LEU A 199 -15.16 -65.67 -40.91
N PHE A 200 -13.88 -65.48 -41.23
CA PHE A 200 -13.46 -65.08 -42.57
C PHE A 200 -13.68 -66.17 -43.61
N ALA A 201 -13.40 -67.44 -43.27
CA ALA A 201 -13.65 -68.56 -44.17
C ALA A 201 -15.15 -68.74 -44.45
N GLY A 202 -15.99 -68.71 -43.41
CA GLY A 202 -17.45 -68.80 -43.54
C GLY A 202 -18.04 -67.60 -44.28
N GLY A 203 -17.60 -66.39 -43.94
CA GLY A 203 -18.02 -65.15 -44.61
C GLY A 203 -17.62 -65.12 -46.08
N GLY A 204 -16.40 -65.51 -46.43
CA GLY A 204 -15.94 -65.59 -47.81
C GLY A 204 -16.69 -66.62 -48.64
N LEU A 205 -16.95 -67.81 -48.08
CA LEU A 205 -17.74 -68.85 -48.74
C LEU A 205 -19.20 -68.40 -48.95
N GLY A 206 -19.81 -67.80 -47.93
CA GLY A 206 -21.17 -67.27 -48.02
C GLY A 206 -21.30 -66.14 -49.04
N ALA A 207 -20.38 -65.16 -49.01
CA ALA A 207 -20.36 -64.07 -49.98
C ALA A 207 -20.12 -64.57 -51.41
N GLY A 208 -19.21 -65.54 -51.59
CA GLY A 208 -18.93 -66.15 -52.89
C GLY A 208 -20.13 -66.89 -53.48
N LEU A 209 -20.84 -67.71 -52.67
CA LEU A 209 -22.07 -68.38 -53.10
C LEU A 209 -23.18 -67.37 -53.41
N GLY A 210 -23.36 -66.34 -52.58
CA GLY A 210 -24.32 -65.28 -52.81
C GLY A 210 -24.08 -64.53 -54.12
N LEU A 211 -22.83 -64.13 -54.38
CA LEU A 211 -22.43 -63.51 -55.63
C LEU A 211 -22.59 -64.44 -56.84
N GLY A 212 -22.22 -65.72 -56.71
CA GLY A 212 -22.35 -66.70 -57.78
C GLY A 212 -23.81 -66.93 -58.19
N LEU A 213 -24.69 -67.14 -57.21
CA LEU A 213 -26.14 -67.28 -57.45
C LEU A 213 -26.74 -65.98 -58.00
N GLY A 214 -26.34 -64.83 -57.45
CA GLY A 214 -26.79 -63.53 -57.95
C GLY A 214 -26.39 -63.28 -59.41
N LEU A 215 -25.14 -63.60 -59.78
CA LEU A 215 -24.68 -63.52 -61.16
C LEU A 215 -25.41 -64.49 -62.09
N ALA A 216 -25.63 -65.74 -61.64
CA ALA A 216 -26.36 -66.73 -62.43
C ALA A 216 -27.81 -66.28 -62.71
N LEU A 217 -28.52 -65.79 -61.69
CA LEU A 217 -29.87 -65.24 -61.85
C LEU A 217 -29.88 -63.99 -62.73
N TRP A 218 -28.90 -63.11 -62.58
CA TRP A 218 -28.80 -61.91 -63.41
C TRP A 218 -28.53 -62.25 -64.88
N LEU A 219 -27.69 -63.25 -65.14
CA LEU A 219 -27.46 -63.77 -66.49
C LEU A 219 -28.72 -64.41 -67.07
N GLU A 220 -29.46 -65.20 -66.28
CA GLU A 220 -30.72 -65.83 -66.70
C GLU A 220 -31.80 -64.78 -67.01
N MET A 221 -31.95 -63.75 -66.17
CA MET A 221 -32.90 -62.65 -66.42
C MET A 221 -32.55 -61.84 -67.68
N ARG A 222 -31.29 -61.86 -68.13
CA ARG A 222 -30.87 -61.21 -69.37
C ARG A 222 -30.90 -62.16 -70.57
N ASP A 223 -31.11 -63.46 -70.37
CA ASP A 223 -31.26 -64.42 -71.47
C ASP A 223 -32.67 -64.27 -72.05
N THR A 224 -32.77 -63.77 -73.28
CA THR A 224 -34.03 -63.65 -74.03
C THR A 224 -34.30 -64.87 -74.91
N SER A 225 -33.61 -65.99 -74.67
CA SER A 225 -33.76 -67.22 -75.43
C SER A 225 -35.06 -67.96 -75.07
N LEU A 226 -35.91 -68.22 -76.06
CA LEU A 226 -37.13 -69.01 -75.89
C LEU A 226 -36.76 -70.49 -76.02
N ARG A 227 -36.73 -71.24 -74.92
CA ARG A 227 -36.34 -72.66 -74.92
C ARG A 227 -37.52 -73.60 -74.76
N THR A 228 -38.58 -73.13 -74.11
CA THR A 228 -39.75 -73.95 -73.77
C THR A 228 -40.99 -73.47 -74.51
N GLU A 229 -41.94 -74.36 -74.77
CA GLU A 229 -43.23 -74.03 -75.38
C GLU A 229 -43.98 -72.92 -74.62
N SER A 230 -43.86 -72.94 -73.28
CA SER A 230 -44.37 -71.88 -72.40
C SER A 230 -43.76 -70.52 -72.66
N ASP A 231 -42.47 -70.46 -72.98
CA ASP A 231 -41.75 -69.20 -73.24
C ASP A 231 -42.23 -68.59 -74.55
N VAL A 232 -42.43 -69.43 -75.59
CA VAL A 232 -42.95 -69.01 -76.90
C VAL A 232 -44.37 -68.50 -76.78
N GLN A 233 -45.23 -69.23 -76.06
CA GLN A 233 -46.63 -68.81 -75.87
C GLN A 233 -46.73 -67.52 -75.03
N ALA A 234 -45.87 -67.35 -74.02
CA ALA A 234 -45.85 -66.14 -73.19
C ALA A 234 -45.29 -64.92 -73.95
N ALA A 235 -44.31 -65.11 -74.84
CA ALA A 235 -43.69 -64.02 -75.59
C ALA A 235 -44.52 -63.56 -76.81
N LEU A 236 -45.18 -64.49 -77.50
CA LEU A 236 -45.93 -64.21 -78.73
C LEU A 236 -47.45 -64.18 -78.56
N GLU A 237 -47.97 -64.57 -77.37
CA GLU A 237 -49.41 -64.69 -77.05
C GLU A 237 -50.22 -65.55 -78.04
N LEU A 238 -49.55 -66.45 -78.76
CA LEU A 238 -50.14 -67.33 -79.78
C LEU A 238 -50.03 -68.80 -79.36
N PRO A 239 -51.04 -69.64 -79.66
CA PRO A 239 -50.98 -71.07 -79.36
C PRO A 239 -49.90 -71.77 -80.21
N VAL A 240 -49.04 -72.55 -79.57
CA VAL A 240 -47.99 -73.32 -80.25
C VAL A 240 -48.63 -74.52 -80.97
N LEU A 241 -48.52 -74.57 -82.30
CA LEU A 241 -49.21 -75.57 -83.14
C LEU A 241 -48.45 -76.90 -83.27
N SER A 242 -47.11 -76.87 -83.24
CA SER A 242 -46.28 -78.08 -83.34
C SER A 242 -44.85 -77.81 -82.90
N GLN A 243 -44.23 -78.71 -82.14
CA GLN A 243 -42.81 -78.69 -81.81
C GLN A 243 -42.04 -79.67 -82.72
N VAL A 244 -40.94 -79.22 -83.32
CA VAL A 244 -40.04 -80.09 -84.07
C VAL A 244 -38.90 -80.52 -83.15
N PRO A 245 -38.75 -81.82 -82.84
CA PRO A 245 -37.66 -82.29 -82.02
C PRO A 245 -36.33 -82.10 -82.75
N TRP A 246 -35.36 -81.48 -82.08
CA TRP A 246 -34.01 -81.35 -82.61
C TRP A 246 -33.31 -82.72 -82.58
N VAL A 247 -33.13 -83.34 -83.75
CA VAL A 247 -32.27 -84.53 -83.91
C VAL A 247 -30.87 -84.03 -84.22
N GLY A 248 -29.99 -84.06 -83.22
CA GLY A 248 -28.63 -83.52 -83.35
C GLY A 248 -27.79 -84.27 -84.37
N VAL A 249 -27.15 -83.52 -85.28
CA VAL A 249 -25.93 -83.95 -85.98
C VAL A 249 -24.76 -83.59 -85.09
N GLU A 250 -23.92 -84.58 -84.78
CA GLU A 250 -22.75 -84.45 -83.93
C GLU A 250 -21.68 -83.59 -84.64
N VAL A 251 -21.69 -82.29 -84.38
CA VAL A 251 -20.60 -81.39 -84.80
C VAL A 251 -19.68 -81.19 -83.62
N GLU A 252 -18.52 -81.84 -83.70
CA GLU A 252 -17.42 -81.78 -82.76
C GLU A 252 -16.84 -80.35 -82.70
N SER A 253 -17.23 -79.58 -81.68
CA SER A 253 -16.68 -78.25 -81.44
C SER A 253 -15.35 -78.37 -80.67
N LYS A 254 -14.25 -78.09 -81.37
CA LYS A 254 -12.94 -77.82 -80.78
C LYS A 254 -12.99 -76.46 -80.08
N ASP A 255 -13.03 -76.46 -78.76
CA ASP A 255 -12.45 -75.35 -78.01
C ASP A 255 -11.86 -75.78 -76.66
N GLY A 256 -10.52 -75.69 -76.60
CA GLY A 256 -9.87 -74.85 -75.61
C GLY A 256 -9.88 -75.29 -74.16
N ASN A 257 -8.91 -76.14 -73.81
CA ASN A 257 -8.16 -76.06 -72.55
C ASN A 257 -8.92 -76.33 -71.24
N ARG A 258 -9.00 -77.61 -70.84
CA ARG A 258 -9.03 -78.01 -69.43
C ARG A 258 -8.43 -79.40 -69.25
N LYS A 259 -7.17 -79.45 -68.78
CA LYS A 259 -6.60 -80.65 -68.17
C LYS A 259 -7.40 -80.99 -66.92
N ARG A 260 -8.40 -81.87 -67.03
CA ARG A 260 -8.95 -82.63 -65.91
C ARG A 260 -8.06 -83.86 -65.70
N LYS A 261 -7.29 -83.89 -64.61
CA LYS A 261 -6.81 -85.16 -64.02
C LYS A 261 -7.93 -85.68 -63.12
N SER A 262 -8.74 -86.61 -63.63
CA SER A 262 -9.60 -87.46 -62.79
C SER A 262 -8.85 -88.76 -62.49
N LYS A 263 -8.45 -88.94 -61.23
CA LYS A 263 -7.97 -90.22 -60.71
C LYS A 263 -9.20 -90.99 -60.21
N VAL A 264 -9.73 -91.87 -61.04
CA VAL A 264 -10.66 -92.92 -60.64
C VAL A 264 -9.80 -94.08 -60.13
N LYS A 265 -10.00 -94.51 -58.88
CA LYS A 265 -9.58 -95.86 -58.46
C LYS A 265 -10.72 -96.50 -57.68
N SER A 266 -11.18 -97.58 -58.28
CA SER A 266 -12.27 -98.49 -57.95
C SER A 266 -12.11 -99.18 -56.61
N ALA A 267 -13.26 -99.44 -55.96
CA ALA A 267 -13.45 -100.39 -54.88
C ALA A 267 -13.76 -101.79 -55.45
N SER A 268 -13.33 -102.84 -54.73
CA SER A 268 -14.05 -104.11 -54.44
C SER A 268 -13.18 -105.40 -54.50
N GLY A 269 -13.33 -106.26 -53.48
CA GLY A 269 -12.93 -107.68 -53.42
C GLY A 269 -11.85 -107.96 -52.36
N GLU A 270 -12.14 -108.28 -51.09
CA GLU A 270 -12.64 -109.55 -50.48
C GLU A 270 -11.67 -110.75 -50.52
N GLU A 271 -11.79 -111.60 -49.48
CA GLU A 271 -11.08 -112.84 -49.10
C GLU A 271 -9.85 -112.67 -48.17
N GLN A 272 -9.92 -112.96 -46.86
CA GLN A 272 -10.14 -114.22 -46.10
C GLN A 272 -8.90 -115.13 -45.97
N GLN A 273 -8.83 -115.79 -44.79
CA GLN A 273 -7.87 -116.78 -44.26
C GLN A 273 -6.65 -116.18 -43.50
N GLU A 274 -6.57 -116.21 -42.17
CA GLU A 274 -6.59 -117.31 -41.17
C GLU A 274 -5.22 -118.01 -41.02
N SER A 275 -4.92 -118.41 -39.77
CA SER A 275 -3.80 -119.21 -39.21
C SER A 275 -2.56 -118.42 -38.70
N VAL A 276 -2.38 -118.25 -37.38
CA VAL A 276 -1.86 -119.18 -36.31
C VAL A 276 -0.34 -119.02 -36.20
N GLU A 277 0.14 -118.32 -35.15
CA GLU A 277 0.83 -118.86 -33.94
C GLU A 277 2.29 -119.25 -34.24
N VAL A 278 3.32 -118.71 -33.56
CA VAL A 278 3.68 -118.88 -32.14
C VAL A 278 4.36 -117.61 -31.60
#